data_AF-A0A7Y4U3S8-F1
#
_entry.id   AF-A0A7Y4U3S8-F1
#
_cell.length_a   1.000
_cell.length_b   1.000
_cell.length_c   1.000
_cell.angle_alpha   90.00
_cell.angle_beta   90.00
_cell.angle_gamma   90.00
#
_symmetry.space_group_name_H-M   'P 1'
#
loop_
_entity.id
_entity.type
_entity.pdbx_description
1 polymer ?
#
loop_
_entity_poly.entity_id
_entity_poly.type
_entity_poly.pdbx_seq_one_letter_code
_entity_poly.pdbx_strand_id
1 'polypeptide(L)'
;LCQAVAEHEDLPDREVLITAVRAREELMGTGIGDGVAIPHARLDGLTKPVLTFGRSPQGINWDCPDGLPAHLVFLVLTPAGANDLQLEILATLARALGSEDARTRLRQAASGQALWTVLNDILRPQGQPPPSEQVPKPSVVSTS
;
A
#
# COMPACT_ATOMS: atom_id res chain seq x y z
N LEU A 1 1.98 8.04 8.77
CA LEU A 1 2.56 7.01 7.88
C LEU A 1 4.09 7.08 7.88
N CYS A 2 4.72 8.18 7.45
CA CYS A 2 6.20 8.28 7.49
C CYS A 2 6.81 8.01 8.88
N GLN A 3 6.15 8.43 9.97
CA GLN A 3 6.59 8.07 11.32
C GLN A 3 6.62 6.57 11.56
N ALA A 4 5.56 5.85 11.18
CA ALA A 4 5.48 4.39 11.35
C ALA A 4 6.51 3.66 10.49
N VAL A 5 6.87 4.21 9.32
CA VAL A 5 7.97 3.69 8.49
C VAL A 5 9.31 3.88 9.19
N ALA A 6 9.57 5.06 9.76
CA ALA A 6 10.82 5.40 10.43
C ALA A 6 11.05 4.65 11.76
N GLU A 7 10.06 3.91 12.26
CA GLU A 7 10.22 3.03 13.43
C GLU A 7 10.97 1.72 13.08
N HIS A 8 11.22 1.45 11.79
CA HIS A 8 12.01 0.32 11.34
C HIS A 8 13.49 0.73 11.13
N GLU A 9 14.42 0.02 11.78
CA GLU A 9 15.85 0.37 11.80
C GLU A 9 16.50 0.44 10.40
N ASP A 10 15.99 -0.31 9.43
CA ASP A 10 16.53 -0.36 8.06
C ASP A 10 15.93 0.70 7.11
N LEU A 11 15.05 1.58 7.61
CA LEU A 11 14.32 2.54 6.79
C LEU A 11 14.75 3.99 7.09
N PRO A 12 14.68 4.90 6.09
CA PRO A 12 15.09 6.29 6.29
C PRO A 12 14.29 7.02 7.36
N ASP A 13 14.93 8.02 7.97
CA ASP A 13 14.29 8.90 8.96
C ASP A 13 13.04 9.59 8.42
N ARG A 14 12.12 9.88 9.34
CA ARG A 14 10.82 10.51 9.05
C ARG A 14 10.94 11.75 8.14
N GLU A 15 11.92 12.62 8.38
CA GLU A 15 12.07 13.87 7.60
C GLU A 15 12.51 13.61 6.16
N VAL A 16 13.38 12.62 5.94
CA VAL A 16 13.79 12.17 4.60
C VAL A 16 12.57 11.65 3.83
N LEU A 17 11.77 10.80 4.48
CA LEU A 17 10.54 10.26 3.90
C LEU A 17 9.52 11.35 3.56
N ILE A 18 9.28 12.29 4.49
CA ILE A 18 8.35 13.41 4.26
C ILE A 18 8.82 14.26 3.09
N THR A 19 10.11 14.58 3.03
CA THR A 19 10.68 15.40 1.96
C THR A 19 10.49 14.76 0.60
N ALA A 20 10.84 13.47 0.47
CA ALA A 20 10.71 12.75 -0.79
C ALA A 20 9.24 12.60 -1.25
N VAL A 21 8.33 12.29 -0.33
CA VAL A 21 6.90 12.14 -0.64
C VAL A 21 6.27 13.47 -1.02
N ARG A 22 6.57 14.56 -0.29
CA ARG A 22 6.06 15.91 -0.61
C ARG A 22 6.56 16.41 -1.95
N ALA A 23 7.86 16.24 -2.24
CA ALA A 23 8.42 16.63 -3.53
C ALA A 23 7.70 15.92 -4.70
N ARG A 24 7.27 14.67 -4.52
CA ARG A 24 6.45 13.98 -5.52
C ARG A 24 5.02 14.50 -5.57
N GLU A 25 4.39 14.74 -4.42
CA GLU A 25 3.02 15.27 -4.32
C GLU A 25 2.85 16.62 -5.03
N GLU A 26 3.85 17.51 -4.91
CA GLU A 26 3.86 18.85 -5.50
C GLU A 26 3.86 18.84 -7.05
N LEU A 27 4.36 17.78 -7.69
CA LEU A 27 4.33 17.66 -9.15
C LEU A 27 2.92 17.40 -9.68
N MET A 28 2.19 16.54 -8.99
CA MET A 28 0.83 16.14 -9.28
C MET A 28 0.31 15.38 -8.08
N GLY A 29 -0.80 15.87 -7.51
CA GLY A 29 -1.46 15.27 -6.36
C GLY A 29 -1.73 13.78 -6.56
N THR A 30 -1.70 13.04 -5.46
CA THR A 30 -1.83 11.58 -5.46
C THR A 30 -3.17 11.09 -4.91
N GLY A 31 -4.09 12.01 -4.65
CA GLY A 31 -5.51 11.71 -4.52
C GLY A 31 -6.05 11.16 -5.84
N ILE A 32 -6.69 10.00 -5.81
CA ILE A 32 -7.25 9.36 -7.02
C ILE A 32 -8.79 9.42 -7.06
N GLY A 33 -9.41 10.04 -6.05
CA GLY A 33 -10.85 10.05 -5.84
C GLY A 33 -11.35 8.84 -5.06
N ASP A 34 -12.66 8.74 -4.90
CA ASP A 34 -13.34 7.63 -4.23
C ASP A 34 -12.91 7.42 -2.75
N GLY A 35 -12.40 8.48 -2.14
CA GLY A 35 -11.86 8.48 -0.79
C GLY A 35 -10.50 7.80 -0.66
N VAL A 36 -9.69 7.76 -1.73
CA VAL A 36 -8.37 7.12 -1.76
C VAL A 36 -7.27 8.11 -2.16
N ALA A 37 -6.14 8.04 -1.46
CA ALA A 37 -4.88 8.66 -1.86
C ALA A 37 -3.73 7.65 -1.85
N ILE A 38 -2.81 7.77 -2.82
CA ILE A 38 -1.66 6.87 -2.96
C ILE A 38 -0.35 7.69 -3.03
N PRO A 39 0.02 8.38 -1.93
CA PRO A 39 1.30 9.09 -1.88
C PRO A 39 2.43 8.10 -2.12
N HIS A 40 3.38 8.47 -2.98
CA HIS A 40 4.46 7.58 -3.36
C HIS A 40 5.77 8.32 -3.59
N ALA A 41 6.88 7.65 -3.33
CA ALA A 41 8.21 8.19 -3.59
C ALA A 41 9.18 7.08 -3.97
N ARG A 42 10.20 7.48 -4.75
CA ARG A 42 11.41 6.69 -4.97
C ARG A 42 12.46 7.15 -3.97
N LEU A 43 13.14 6.20 -3.33
CA LEU A 43 14.15 6.47 -2.30
C LEU A 43 15.48 5.81 -2.67
N ASP A 44 16.56 6.57 -2.53
CA ASP A 44 17.92 6.04 -2.59
C ASP A 44 18.22 5.19 -1.35
N GLY A 45 19.01 4.13 -1.52
CA GLY A 45 19.39 3.22 -0.43
C GLY A 45 18.30 2.24 0.01
N LEU A 46 17.05 2.42 -0.42
CA LEU A 46 15.98 1.45 -0.16
C LEU A 46 16.19 0.19 -1.01
N THR A 47 16.19 -0.98 -0.38
CA THR A 47 16.46 -2.27 -1.05
C THR A 47 15.19 -3.02 -1.46
N LYS A 48 14.06 -2.76 -0.80
CA LYS A 48 12.77 -3.43 -1.02
C LYS A 48 11.63 -2.42 -0.99
N PRO A 49 10.55 -2.63 -1.74
CA PRO A 49 9.39 -1.75 -1.67
C PRO A 49 8.75 -1.81 -0.28
N VAL A 50 8.24 -0.67 0.17
CA VAL A 50 7.48 -0.56 1.43
C VAL A 50 6.09 -0.03 1.09
N LEU A 51 5.07 -0.74 1.55
CA LEU A 51 3.68 -0.31 1.50
C LEU A 51 3.21 -0.06 2.93
N THR A 52 2.75 1.16 3.21
CA THR A 52 2.14 1.50 4.49
C THR A 52 0.71 1.96 4.28
N PHE A 53 -0.22 1.37 5.00
CA PHE A 53 -1.62 1.70 4.92
C PHE A 53 -2.07 2.53 6.11
N GLY A 54 -2.85 3.58 5.85
CA GLY A 54 -3.52 4.40 6.86
C GLY A 54 -5.00 4.53 6.56
N ARG A 55 -5.81 4.53 7.61
CA ARG A 55 -7.25 4.78 7.54
C ARG A 55 -7.63 5.96 8.43
N SER A 56 -8.28 6.96 7.85
CA SER A 56 -8.86 8.10 8.56
C SER A 56 -10.39 8.00 8.54
N PRO A 57 -11.06 7.72 9.68
CA PRO A 57 -12.51 7.74 9.76
C PRO A 57 -13.12 9.09 9.39
N GLN A 58 -12.47 10.19 9.77
CA GLN A 58 -12.92 11.55 9.48
C GLN A 58 -12.59 12.01 8.05
N GLY A 59 -11.72 11.28 7.35
CA GLY A 59 -11.16 11.72 6.07
C GLY A 59 -10.06 12.76 6.25
N ILE A 60 -9.30 13.01 5.18
CA ILE A 60 -8.23 14.00 5.11
C ILE A 60 -8.43 14.76 3.79
N ASN A 61 -8.36 16.09 3.80
CA ASN A 61 -8.31 16.83 2.55
C ASN A 61 -6.99 16.50 1.83
N TRP A 62 -7.10 15.87 0.68
CA TRP A 62 -5.96 15.44 -0.14
C TRP A 62 -6.04 16.00 -1.57
N ASP A 63 -6.92 16.99 -1.78
CA ASP A 63 -7.16 17.62 -3.09
C ASP A 63 -7.46 16.58 -4.19
N CYS A 64 -8.26 15.57 -3.86
CA CYS A 64 -8.70 14.55 -4.80
C CYS A 64 -9.49 15.17 -5.96
N PRO A 65 -9.41 14.61 -7.19
CA PRO A 65 -10.10 15.16 -8.37
C PRO A 65 -11.63 15.26 -8.26
N ASP A 66 -12.25 14.42 -7.43
CA ASP A 66 -13.69 14.42 -7.16
C ASP A 66 -14.12 15.38 -6.03
N GLY A 67 -13.15 16.07 -5.42
CA GLY A 67 -13.37 16.98 -4.29
C GLY A 67 -13.69 16.27 -2.97
N LEU A 68 -13.63 14.94 -2.90
CA LEU A 68 -13.93 14.17 -1.70
C LEU A 68 -12.67 13.95 -0.84
N PRO A 69 -12.80 13.89 0.50
CA PRO A 69 -11.67 13.62 1.38
C PRO A 69 -11.16 12.18 1.22
N ALA A 70 -9.85 12.00 1.34
CA ALA A 70 -9.24 10.67 1.37
C ALA A 70 -9.44 10.02 2.74
N HIS A 71 -10.05 8.84 2.76
CA HIS A 71 -10.22 8.01 3.95
C HIS A 71 -9.19 6.88 4.03
N LEU A 72 -8.69 6.44 2.87
CA LEU A 72 -7.76 5.34 2.71
C LEU A 72 -6.48 5.90 2.08
N VAL A 73 -5.35 5.78 2.78
CA VAL A 73 -4.06 6.32 2.32
C VAL A 73 -3.06 5.18 2.22
N PHE A 74 -2.51 4.99 1.03
CA PHE A 74 -1.50 3.97 0.74
C PHE A 74 -0.17 4.65 0.40
N LEU A 75 0.73 4.72 1.38
CA LEU A 75 2.09 5.20 1.16
C LEU A 75 2.93 4.11 0.48
N VAL A 76 3.45 4.40 -0.71
CA VAL A 76 4.30 3.48 -1.49
C VAL A 76 5.71 4.04 -1.60
N LEU A 77 6.70 3.35 -1.04
CA LEU A 77 8.11 3.69 -1.17
C LEU A 77 8.80 2.60 -1.99
N THR A 78 9.56 2.99 -3.00
CA THR A 78 10.27 2.03 -3.87
C THR A 78 11.74 2.40 -4.05
N PRO A 79 12.63 1.43 -4.29
CA PRO A 79 14.03 1.72 -4.65
C PRO A 79 14.11 2.65 -5.86
N ALA A 80 15.05 3.61 -5.85
CA ALA A 80 15.20 4.59 -6.92
C ALA A 80 15.41 3.97 -8.32
N GLY A 81 16.11 2.83 -8.40
CA GLY A 81 16.37 2.11 -9.65
C GLY A 81 15.25 1.20 -10.14
N ALA A 82 14.13 1.06 -9.40
CA ALA A 82 13.08 0.08 -9.67
C ALA A 82 11.79 0.74 -10.21
N ASN A 83 11.87 1.34 -11.40
CA ASN A 83 10.76 2.09 -11.99
C ASN A 83 9.54 1.21 -12.30
N ASP A 84 9.77 0.08 -12.95
CA ASP A 84 8.70 -0.84 -13.35
C ASP A 84 7.96 -1.38 -12.13
N LEU A 85 8.70 -1.72 -11.06
CA LEU A 85 8.13 -2.16 -9.79
C LEU A 85 7.15 -1.14 -9.18
N GLN A 86 7.50 0.15 -9.21
CA GLN A 86 6.58 1.18 -8.70
C GLN A 86 5.29 1.22 -9.51
N LEU A 87 5.41 1.19 -10.85
CA LEU A 87 4.23 1.19 -11.73
C LEU A 87 3.37 -0.05 -11.53
N GLU A 88 3.97 -1.23 -11.34
CA GLU A 88 3.26 -2.47 -11.05
C GLU A 88 2.47 -2.41 -9.73
N ILE A 89 3.09 -1.86 -8.67
CA ILE A 89 2.43 -1.68 -7.37
C ILE A 89 1.28 -0.69 -7.52
N LEU A 90 1.51 0.47 -8.15
CA LEU A 90 0.47 1.49 -8.35
C LEU A 90 -0.69 0.95 -9.19
N ALA A 91 -0.41 0.20 -10.26
CA ALA A 91 -1.44 -0.42 -11.09
C ALA A 91 -2.24 -1.48 -10.32
N THR A 92 -1.58 -2.25 -9.45
CA THR A 92 -2.24 -3.23 -8.58
C THR A 92 -3.17 -2.55 -7.58
N LEU A 93 -2.69 -1.49 -6.91
CA LEU A 93 -3.52 -0.70 -5.99
C LEU A 93 -4.70 -0.07 -6.71
N ALA A 94 -4.48 0.57 -7.86
CA ALA A 94 -5.55 1.21 -8.64
C ALA A 94 -6.64 0.21 -9.04
N ARG A 95 -6.27 -1.00 -9.50
CA ARG A 95 -7.25 -2.06 -9.82
C ARG A 95 -8.02 -2.53 -8.59
N ALA A 96 -7.31 -2.84 -7.50
CA ALA A 96 -7.94 -3.33 -6.28
C ALA A 96 -8.89 -2.30 -5.68
N LEU A 97 -8.46 -1.04 -5.66
CA LEU A 97 -9.19 0.07 -5.06
C LEU A 97 -10.26 0.67 -5.98
N GLY A 98 -10.31 0.28 -7.26
CA GLY A 98 -11.42 0.60 -8.15
C GLY A 98 -12.73 -0.08 -7.74
N SER A 99 -12.68 -1.16 -6.97
CA SER A 99 -13.86 -1.83 -6.41
C SER A 99 -14.43 -1.08 -5.20
N GLU A 100 -15.69 -0.67 -5.27
CA GLU A 100 -16.40 -0.05 -4.15
C GLU A 100 -16.49 -1.00 -2.94
N ASP A 101 -16.70 -2.30 -3.18
CA ASP A 101 -16.73 -3.33 -2.14
C ASP A 101 -15.40 -3.37 -1.39
N ALA A 102 -14.27 -3.38 -2.11
CA ALA A 102 -12.94 -3.37 -1.51
C ALA A 102 -12.74 -2.13 -0.63
N ARG A 103 -13.08 -0.94 -1.14
CA ARG A 103 -12.98 0.33 -0.38
C ARG A 103 -13.86 0.31 0.86
N THR A 104 -15.08 -0.21 0.75
CA THR A 104 -16.03 -0.30 1.88
C THR A 104 -15.56 -1.27 2.95
N ARG A 105 -15.06 -2.45 2.57
CA ARG A 105 -14.49 -3.43 3.51
C ARG A 105 -13.29 -2.87 4.26
N LEU A 106 -12.39 -2.14 3.58
CA LEU A 106 -11.27 -1.44 4.22
C LEU A 106 -11.75 -0.35 5.19
N ARG A 107 -12.76 0.44 4.82
CA ARG A 107 -13.33 1.48 5.70
C ARG A 107 -13.98 0.89 6.95
N GLN A 108 -14.66 -0.25 6.83
CA GLN A 108 -15.49 -0.82 7.89
C GLN A 108 -14.77 -1.86 8.76
N ALA A 109 -13.57 -2.33 8.39
CA ALA A 109 -12.84 -3.33 9.17
C ALA A 109 -12.69 -2.93 10.65
N ALA A 110 -13.22 -3.74 11.56
CA ALA A 110 -13.35 -3.38 12.98
C ALA A 110 -12.07 -3.52 13.81
N SER A 111 -11.01 -4.14 13.26
CA SER A 111 -9.76 -4.39 13.96
C SER A 111 -8.57 -4.41 12.99
N GLY A 112 -7.35 -4.32 13.53
CA GLY A 112 -6.13 -4.48 12.74
C GLY A 112 -6.09 -5.83 12.00
N GLN A 113 -6.55 -6.90 12.64
CA GLN A 113 -6.61 -8.23 12.02
C GLN A 113 -7.62 -8.28 10.87
N ALA A 114 -8.83 -7.75 11.08
CA ALA A 114 -9.85 -7.70 10.02
C ALA A 114 -9.37 -6.87 8.83
N LEU A 115 -8.69 -5.75 9.11
CA LEU A 115 -8.11 -4.88 8.11
C LEU A 115 -7.01 -5.60 7.31
N TRP A 116 -6.12 -6.32 8.01
CA TRP A 116 -5.09 -7.14 7.39
C TRP A 116 -5.66 -8.25 6.51
N THR A 117 -6.74 -8.91 6.92
CA THR A 117 -7.45 -9.89 6.10
C THR A 117 -7.99 -9.27 4.81
N VAL A 118 -8.63 -8.10 4.90
CA VAL A 118 -9.13 -7.40 3.70
C VAL A 118 -7.99 -6.99 2.78
N LEU A 119 -6.89 -6.44 3.30
CA LEU A 119 -5.72 -6.07 2.51
C LEU A 119 -5.13 -7.26 1.75
N ASN A 120 -4.97 -8.41 2.41
CA ASN A 120 -4.46 -9.62 1.74
C ASN A 120 -5.40 -10.15 0.67
N ASP A 121 -6.71 -10.04 0.88
CA ASP A 121 -7.70 -10.51 -0.09
C ASP A 121 -7.67 -9.64 -1.37
N ILE A 122 -7.70 -8.32 -1.21
CA ILE A 122 -7.80 -7.40 -2.36
C ILE A 122 -6.46 -7.24 -3.12
N LEU A 123 -5.33 -7.46 -2.44
CA LEU A 123 -3.99 -7.38 -3.05
C LEU A 123 -3.46 -8.73 -3.50
N ARG A 124 -4.25 -9.81 -3.38
CA ARG A 124 -3.80 -11.15 -3.77
C ARG A 124 -3.53 -11.20 -5.28
N PRO A 125 -2.39 -11.75 -5.71
CA PRO A 125 -2.16 -12.05 -7.12
C PRO A 125 -3.26 -12.97 -7.66
N GLN A 126 -3.80 -12.62 -8.82
CA GLN A 126 -4.79 -13.43 -9.53
C GLN A 126 -4.21 -14.83 -9.79
N GLY A 127 -4.92 -15.88 -9.35
CA GLY A 127 -4.50 -17.29 -9.54
C GLY A 127 -3.74 -17.95 -8.38
N GLN A 128 -3.38 -17.22 -7.32
CA GLN A 128 -2.84 -17.84 -6.10
C GLN A 128 -4.00 -18.32 -5.21
N PRO A 129 -3.98 -19.50 -4.54
CA PRO A 129 -5.06 -19.96 -3.65
C PRO A 129 -5.08 -19.22 -2.30
N PRO A 130 -6.22 -19.18 -1.58
CA PRO A 130 -6.32 -18.49 -0.29
C PRO A 130 -5.35 -19.07 0.74
N PRO A 131 -4.94 -18.28 1.76
CA PRO A 131 -4.00 -18.75 2.78
C PRO A 131 -4.44 -20.05 3.46
N SER A 132 -5.75 -20.27 3.60
CA SER A 132 -6.35 -21.48 4.16
C SER A 132 -6.13 -22.75 3.32
N GLU A 133 -5.81 -22.62 2.03
CA GLU A 133 -5.59 -23.72 1.09
C GLU A 133 -4.10 -23.97 0.79
N GLN A 134 -3.21 -23.17 1.36
CA GLN A 134 -1.76 -23.34 1.25
C GLN A 134 -1.26 -24.28 2.37
N VAL A 135 -1.71 -25.54 2.36
CA VAL A 135 -1.12 -26.59 3.21
C VAL A 135 0.23 -27.00 2.63
N PRO A 136 1.34 -26.98 3.38
CA PRO A 136 2.63 -27.44 2.87
C PRO A 136 2.53 -28.92 2.50
N LYS A 137 2.79 -29.26 1.22
CA LYS A 137 2.92 -30.66 0.80
C LYS A 137 4.09 -31.28 1.55
N PRO A 138 3.93 -32.43 2.24
CA PRO A 138 5.03 -33.09 2.90
C PRO A 138 6.10 -33.42 1.86
N SER A 139 7.33 -32.94 2.09
CA SER A 139 8.48 -33.25 1.26
C SER A 139 8.80 -34.73 1.43
N VAL A 140 8.48 -35.54 0.41
CA VAL A 140 8.95 -36.92 0.35
C VAL A 140 10.43 -36.87 -0.04
N VAL A 141 11.31 -37.08 0.94
CA VAL A 141 12.74 -37.29 0.67
C VAL A 141 12.87 -38.72 0.15
N SER A 142 13.03 -38.88 -1.17
CA SER A 142 13.52 -40.13 -1.74
C SER A 142 15.03 -40.18 -1.54
N THR A 143 15.49 -41.02 -0.62
CA THR A 143 16.87 -41.51 -0.60
C THR A 143 17.01 -42.64 -1.60
N SER A 144 17.85 -42.45 -2.61
CA SER A 144 18.46 -43.52 -3.41
C SER A 144 19.94 -43.60 -3.07
#